data_AF-A0A952PRX6-F1
#
_entry.id   AF-A0A952PRX6-F1
#
_cell.length_a   1.000
_cell.length_b   1.000
_cell.length_c   1.000
_cell.angle_alpha   90.00
_cell.angle_beta   90.00
_cell.angle_gamma   90.00
#
_symmetry.space_group_name_H-M   'P 1'
#
loop_
_entity.id
_entity.type
_entity.pdbx_description
1 polymer ?
#
loop_
_entity_poly.entity_id
_entity_poly.type
_entity_poly.pdbx_seq_one_letter_code
_entity_poly.pdbx_strand_id
1 'polypeptide(L)'
;MNSITIPIIIDEHRRVVIDIPDDVPLGAAEITITPVVPPTDKAPLTWEAARAKLLAGGALSIHQYELPEGAVRLTDEEIQELTKDVILPKSLDEMIDEDRGPR
;
A
#
# COMPACT_ATOMS: atom_id res chain seq x y z
N MET A 1 -42.58 18.33 2.41
CA MET A 1 -41.44 18.46 1.48
C MET A 1 -41.46 17.21 0.62
N ASN A 2 -41.81 17.33 -0.65
CA ASN A 2 -41.91 16.19 -1.56
C ASN A 2 -40.51 15.88 -2.11
N SER A 3 -39.96 14.72 -1.79
CA SER A 3 -38.69 14.25 -2.35
C SER A 3 -38.95 13.62 -3.72
N ILE A 4 -38.33 14.17 -4.76
CA ILE A 4 -38.33 13.57 -6.10
C ILE A 4 -37.10 12.66 -6.17
N THR A 5 -37.33 11.36 -6.41
CA THR A 5 -36.24 10.39 -6.62
C THR A 5 -35.98 10.29 -8.12
N ILE A 6 -34.81 10.73 -8.56
CA ILE A 6 -34.43 10.74 -9.96
C ILE A 6 -33.48 9.56 -10.22
N PRO A 7 -33.85 8.58 -11.05
CA PRO A 7 -32.94 7.52 -11.44
C PRO A 7 -31.81 8.10 -12.32
N ILE A 8 -30.57 7.67 -12.06
CA ILE A 8 -29.39 8.12 -12.80
C ILE A 8 -28.74 6.88 -13.43
N ILE A 9 -28.46 6.96 -14.73
CA ILE A 9 -27.67 5.96 -15.45
C ILE A 9 -26.34 6.61 -15.83
N ILE A 10 -25.23 5.95 -15.46
CA ILE A 10 -23.88 6.31 -15.91
C ILE A 10 -23.53 5.37 -17.06
N ASP A 11 -23.35 5.93 -18.26
CA ASP A 11 -22.99 5.14 -19.44
C ASP A 11 -21.48 4.80 -19.48
N GLU A 12 -21.09 3.95 -20.44
CA GLU A 12 -19.69 3.55 -20.67
C GLU A 12 -18.76 4.72 -21.04
N HIS A 13 -19.31 5.86 -21.43
CA HIS A 13 -18.61 7.10 -21.77
C HIS A 13 -18.59 8.11 -20.61
N ARG A 14 -19.03 7.71 -19.42
CA ARG A 14 -19.12 8.56 -18.21
C ARG A 14 -20.07 9.75 -18.38
N ARG A 15 -21.13 9.60 -19.15
CA ARG A 15 -22.22 10.58 -19.24
C ARG A 15 -23.31 10.21 -18.26
N VAL A 16 -23.97 11.24 -17.74
CA VAL A 16 -25.13 11.11 -16.84
C VAL A 16 -26.37 11.44 -17.66
N VAL A 17 -27.27 10.47 -17.79
CA VAL A 17 -28.61 10.68 -18.36
C VAL A 17 -29.60 10.72 -17.20
N ILE A 18 -30.44 11.75 -17.20
CA ILE A 18 -31.48 11.98 -16.19
C ILE A 18 -32.83 11.92 -16.89
N ASP A 19 -33.63 10.92 -16.56
CA ASP A 19 -35.01 10.80 -17.02
C ASP A 19 -35.93 11.50 -16.03
N ILE A 20 -36.60 12.56 -16.49
CA ILE A 20 -37.59 13.30 -15.70
C ILE A 20 -38.96 12.70 -15.98
N PRO A 21 -39.70 12.26 -14.95
CA PRO A 21 -41.03 11.67 -15.13
C PRO A 21 -42.07 12.72 -15.58
N ASP A 22 -43.10 12.24 -16.27
CA ASP A 22 -44.13 13.07 -16.92
C ASP A 22 -45.02 13.86 -15.94
N ASP A 23 -44.94 13.58 -14.65
CA ASP A 23 -45.67 14.28 -13.58
C ASP A 23 -44.98 15.57 -13.11
N VAL A 24 -43.76 15.84 -13.58
CA VAL A 24 -43.01 17.06 -13.23
C VAL A 24 -43.46 18.23 -14.11
N PRO A 25 -43.86 19.37 -13.54
CA PRO A 25 -44.30 20.52 -14.31
C PRO A 25 -43.17 21.07 -15.19
N LEU A 26 -43.51 21.42 -16.43
CA LEU A 26 -42.58 22.06 -17.36
C LEU A 26 -42.12 23.42 -16.82
N GLY A 27 -40.82 23.65 -16.79
CA GLY A 27 -40.23 24.89 -16.25
C GLY A 27 -38.71 24.86 -16.19
N ALA A 28 -38.11 25.94 -15.71
CA ALA A 28 -36.67 25.99 -15.46
C ALA A 28 -36.33 25.10 -14.25
N ALA A 29 -35.32 24.26 -14.42
CA ALA A 29 -34.79 23.40 -13.36
C ALA A 29 -33.29 23.62 -13.20
N GLU A 30 -32.81 23.57 -11.96
CA GLU A 30 -31.38 23.67 -11.62
C GLU A 30 -30.87 22.29 -11.17
N ILE A 31 -29.74 21.86 -11.72
CA ILE A 31 -29.04 20.64 -11.33
C ILE A 31 -27.72 21.03 -10.70
N THR A 32 -27.57 20.78 -9.40
CA THR A 32 -26.33 21.01 -8.66
C THR A 32 -25.63 19.69 -8.41
N ILE A 33 -24.47 19.49 -9.05
CA ILE A 33 -23.61 18.32 -8.82
C ILE A 33 -22.60 18.69 -7.74
N THR A 34 -22.79 18.14 -6.54
CA THR A 34 -21.79 18.27 -5.47
C THR A 34 -20.91 17.02 -5.47
N PRO A 35 -19.59 17.14 -5.74
CA PRO A 35 -18.70 16.01 -5.58
C PRO A 35 -18.66 15.59 -4.12
N VAL A 36 -19.16 14.39 -3.82
CA VAL A 36 -18.96 13.77 -2.52
C VAL A 36 -17.55 13.23 -2.52
N VAL A 37 -16.61 13.99 -1.94
CA VAL A 37 -15.31 13.42 -1.57
C VAL A 37 -15.64 12.41 -0.46
N PRO A 38 -15.46 11.09 -0.69
CA PRO A 38 -15.67 10.14 0.38
C PRO A 38 -14.76 10.56 1.54
N PRO A 39 -15.26 10.55 2.80
CA PRO A 39 -14.41 10.83 3.93
C PRO A 39 -13.20 9.90 3.81
N THR A 40 -12.02 10.50 3.66
CA THR A 40 -10.79 9.74 3.70
C THR A 40 -10.60 9.39 5.17
N ASP A 41 -11.31 8.37 5.64
CA ASP A 41 -11.22 7.78 6.98
C ASP A 41 -9.90 7.00 7.13
N LYS A 42 -8.81 7.52 6.55
CA LYS A 42 -7.48 7.11 6.95
C LYS A 42 -7.14 7.95 8.15
N ALA A 43 -7.64 7.52 9.32
CA ALA A 43 -7.08 7.95 10.58
C ALA A 43 -5.54 7.93 10.47
N PRO A 44 -4.85 8.97 10.94
CA PRO A 44 -3.40 9.04 10.84
C PRO A 44 -2.80 7.74 11.40
N LEU A 45 -1.86 7.15 10.66
CA LEU A 45 -1.24 5.89 11.07
C LEU A 45 -0.48 6.13 12.38
N THR A 46 -1.06 5.72 13.50
CA THR A 46 -0.40 5.78 14.80
C THR A 46 0.73 4.76 14.84
N TRP A 47 1.74 5.02 15.69
CA TRP A 47 2.85 4.08 15.91
C TRP A 47 2.35 2.68 16.28
N GLU A 48 1.34 2.60 17.15
CA GLU A 48 0.74 1.34 17.58
C GLU A 48 0.05 0.60 16.43
N ALA A 49 -0.70 1.34 15.59
CA ALA A 49 -1.35 0.78 14.41
C ALA A 49 -0.33 0.30 13.36
N ALA A 50 0.77 1.03 13.18
CA ALA A 50 1.88 0.60 12.33
C ALA A 50 2.56 -0.66 12.89
N ARG A 51 2.88 -0.67 14.18
CA ARG A 51 3.52 -1.81 14.87
C ARG A 51 2.65 -3.07 14.77
N ALA A 52 1.35 -2.95 15.00
CA ALA A 52 0.42 -4.07 14.89
C ALA A 52 0.38 -4.64 13.46
N LYS A 53 0.37 -3.79 12.44
CA LYS A 53 0.39 -4.21 11.04
C LYS A 53 1.70 -4.91 10.66
N LEU A 54 2.84 -4.35 11.08
CA LEU A 54 4.15 -4.94 10.80
C LEU A 54 4.34 -6.28 11.52
N LEU A 55 3.82 -6.42 12.75
CA LEU A 55 3.79 -7.69 13.46
C LEU A 55 2.93 -8.73 12.75
N ALA A 56 1.70 -8.37 12.38
CA ALA A 56 0.80 -9.27 11.67
C ALA A 56 1.37 -9.72 10.31
N GLY A 57 2.15 -8.86 9.65
CA GLY A 57 2.85 -9.19 8.40
C GLY A 57 4.18 -9.92 8.57
N GLY A 58 4.61 -10.23 9.80
CA GLY A 58 5.93 -10.84 10.06
C GLY A 58 7.12 -9.93 9.70
N ALA A 59 6.88 -8.65 9.44
CA ALA A 59 7.88 -7.67 9.03
C ALA A 59 8.53 -6.95 10.21
N LEU A 60 8.07 -7.20 11.44
CA LEU A 60 8.67 -6.67 12.65
C LEU A 60 9.36 -7.78 13.44
N SER A 61 10.69 -7.75 13.47
CA SER A 61 11.45 -8.56 14.42
C SER A 61 11.24 -8.01 15.84
N ILE A 62 10.76 -8.87 16.74
CA ILE A 62 10.59 -8.58 18.17
C ILE A 62 11.56 -9.36 19.05
N HIS A 63 12.41 -10.18 18.44
CA HIS A 63 13.44 -10.88 19.18
C HIS A 63 14.47 -9.87 19.69
N GLN A 64 14.66 -9.87 21.00
CA GLN A 64 15.92 -9.36 21.55
C GLN A 64 17.02 -10.22 20.95
N TYR A 65 18.10 -9.60 20.47
CA TYR A 65 19.25 -10.28 19.90
C TYR A 65 19.98 -11.07 21.02
N GLU A 66 19.34 -12.13 21.52
CA GLU A 66 19.99 -13.13 22.34
C GLU A 66 20.84 -13.96 21.38
N LEU A 67 22.15 -13.81 21.52
CA LEU A 67 23.10 -14.66 20.82
C LEU A 67 22.86 -16.12 21.29
N PRO A 68 22.79 -17.10 20.37
CA PRO A 68 22.64 -18.50 20.73
C PRO A 68 23.72 -18.95 21.72
N GLU A 69 23.40 -19.95 22.55
CA GLU A 69 24.39 -20.53 23.47
C GLU A 69 25.60 -21.07 22.67
N GLY A 70 26.80 -20.64 23.04
CA GLY A 70 28.03 -20.96 22.32
C GLY A 70 28.35 -20.07 21.11
N ALA A 71 27.59 -18.99 20.88
CA ALA A 71 27.94 -18.01 19.86
C ALA A 71 29.31 -17.37 20.15
N VAL A 72 30.21 -17.46 19.19
CA VAL A 72 31.53 -16.84 19.25
C VAL A 72 31.49 -15.51 18.50
N ARG A 73 32.11 -14.48 19.07
CA ARG A 73 32.25 -13.19 18.40
C ARG A 73 33.16 -13.35 17.18
N LEU A 74 32.73 -12.86 16.04
CA LEU A 74 33.57 -12.78 14.84
C LEU A 74 34.85 -11.99 15.13
N THR A 75 35.95 -12.47 14.59
CA THR A 75 37.23 -11.75 14.55
C THR A 75 37.15 -10.58 13.58
N ASP A 76 38.07 -9.63 13.71
CA ASP A 76 38.11 -8.45 12.83
C ASP A 76 38.33 -8.83 11.36
N GLU A 77 39.07 -9.91 11.08
CA GLU A 77 39.27 -10.45 9.74
C GLU A 77 37.98 -11.02 9.14
N GLU A 78 37.23 -11.81 9.93
CA GLU A 78 35.93 -12.36 9.51
C GLU A 78 34.89 -11.26 9.28
N ILE A 79 34.87 -10.21 10.11
CA ILE A 79 33.99 -9.06 9.92
C ILE A 79 34.34 -8.33 8.61
N GLN A 80 35.63 -8.14 8.33
CA GLN A 80 36.07 -7.53 7.08
C GLN A 80 35.71 -8.38 5.86
N GLU A 81 35.79 -9.70 5.95
CA GLU A 81 35.36 -10.59 4.87
C GLU A 81 33.85 -10.50 4.64
N LEU A 82 33.06 -10.59 5.72
CA LEU A 82 31.58 -10.55 5.66
C LEU A 82 31.04 -9.20 5.14
N THR A 83 31.77 -8.10 5.35
CA THR A 83 31.34 -6.76 4.94
C THR A 83 31.75 -6.40 3.51
N LYS A 84 32.67 -7.14 2.88
CA LYS A 84 33.08 -6.90 1.47
C LYS A 84 31.90 -7.02 0.52
N ASP A 85 31.07 -8.04 0.67
CA ASP A 85 29.91 -8.28 -0.20
C ASP A 85 28.72 -7.35 0.05
N VAL A 86 28.66 -6.71 1.23
CA VAL A 86 27.60 -5.74 1.59
C VAL A 86 27.94 -4.33 1.10
N ILE A 87 29.23 -3.99 1.05
CA ILE A 87 29.71 -2.64 0.71
C ILE A 87 30.01 -2.49 -0.78
N LEU A 88 30.39 -3.57 -1.47
CA LEU A 88 30.65 -3.55 -2.90
C LEU A 88 29.42 -4.05 -3.67
N PRO A 89 28.76 -3.23 -4.50
CA PRO A 89 27.62 -3.68 -5.27
C PRO A 89 28.10 -4.64 -6.37
N LYS A 90 28.13 -5.94 -6.07
CA LYS A 90 28.10 -6.98 -7.11
C LYS A 90 26.78 -6.86 -7.85
N SER A 91 26.81 -6.97 -9.16
CA SER A 91 25.59 -7.07 -9.95
C SER A 91 24.86 -8.39 -9.62
N LEU A 92 23.54 -8.39 -9.76
CA LEU A 92 22.73 -9.59 -9.48
C LEU A 92 23.19 -10.80 -10.31
N ASP A 93 23.67 -10.56 -11.53
CA ASP A 93 24.17 -11.61 -12.42
C ASP A 93 25.47 -12.24 -11.91
N GLU A 94 26.40 -11.45 -11.37
CA GLU A 94 27.64 -11.96 -10.75
C GLU A 94 27.35 -12.83 -9.52
N MET A 95 26.34 -12.44 -8.72
CA MET A 95 25.90 -13.23 -7.58
C MET A 95 25.29 -14.57 -8.00
N ILE A 96 24.54 -14.59 -9.12
CA ILE A 96 23.93 -15.81 -9.67
C ILE A 96 25.00 -16.76 -10.22
N ASP A 97 26.03 -16.22 -10.87
CA ASP A 97 27.11 -17.04 -11.46
C ASP A 97 28.03 -17.63 -10.38
N GLU A 98 28.29 -16.90 -9.28
CA GLU A 98 29.02 -17.40 -8.10
C GLU A 98 28.31 -18.61 -7.46
N ASP A 99 26.98 -18.53 -7.31
CA ASP A 99 26.16 -19.60 -6.71
C ASP A 99 26.06 -20.85 -7.61
N ARG A 100 26.22 -20.68 -8.94
CA ARG A 100 26.17 -21.79 -9.92
C ARG A 100 27.48 -22.58 -10.03
N GLY A 101 28.59 -22.06 -9.51
CA GLY A 101 29.91 -22.67 -9.57
C GLY A 101 30.54 -22.67 -10.98
N PRO A 102 31.85 -23.00 -11.10
CA PRO A 102 32.53 -23.03 -12.39
C PRO A 102 31.99 -24.13 -13.29
N ARG A 103 31.75 -23.80 -14.56
CA ARG A 103 31.54 -24.77 -15.63
C ARG A 103 32.85 -25.33 -16.17
#